data_AF-X1QZB7-F1
#
_entry.id   AF-X1QZB7-F1
#
_cell.length_a   1.000
_cell.length_b   1.000
_cell.length_c   1.000
_cell.angle_alpha   90.00
_cell.angle_beta   90.00
_cell.angle_gamma   90.00
#
_symmetry.space_group_name_H-M   'P 1'
#
loop_
_entity.id
_entity.type
_entity.pdbx_description
1 polymer ?
#
loop_
_entity_poly.entity_id
_entity_poly.type
_entity_poly.pdbx_seq_one_letter_code
_entity_poly.pdbx_strand_id
1 'polypeptide(L)'
;LYDIAEVDKQDRIYSYILARGKGVVGVGTPYFMFYVLQALFHSGRYQKAVEIIRERWGDMLKKGATTFWEVFGNWTLSRCHGWSSGPAMLLSAEILGVQPIAPGFKVFQIQPHPVDLTWAKGVVPTPLGDISVAWQEVWEEAENETFFELKVHIPEGTTGEVLLSGLANANPTVSLNDLVFWSQGKIKMKPRGVKKVEREDNNLRVTLEGAGGYQFKVMQLTTVILEGYGGTRWKMSSEEV
;
A
#
# COMPACT_ATOMS: atom_id res chain seq x y z
N LEU A 1 -4.16 14.82 -9.16
CA LEU A 1 -3.85 13.85 -10.22
C LEU A 1 -2.71 14.36 -11.10
N TYR A 2 -2.86 15.48 -11.81
CA TYR A 2 -1.80 16.01 -12.67
C TYR A 2 -0.87 17.04 -12.00
N ASP A 3 -0.81 17.06 -10.67
CA ASP A 3 0.09 17.93 -9.90
C ASP A 3 0.03 19.44 -10.19
N ILE A 4 -1.11 19.91 -10.69
CA ILE A 4 -1.37 21.35 -10.90
C ILE A 4 -1.67 22.06 -9.58
N ALA A 5 -2.35 21.39 -8.65
CA ALA A 5 -2.69 21.96 -7.35
C ALA A 5 -1.59 21.66 -6.33
N GLU A 6 -1.11 22.72 -5.67
CA GLU A 6 -0.14 22.64 -4.57
C GLU A 6 -0.63 21.74 -3.43
N VAL A 7 0.29 21.05 -2.76
CA VAL A 7 0.01 20.01 -1.75
C VAL A 7 -0.85 20.55 -0.59
N ASP A 8 -0.55 21.77 -0.13
CA ASP A 8 -1.27 22.46 0.95
C ASP A 8 -2.74 22.80 0.62
N LYS A 9 -3.09 22.83 -0.68
CA LYS A 9 -4.46 23.08 -1.16
C LYS A 9 -5.28 21.80 -1.33
N GLN A 10 -4.64 20.63 -1.36
CA GLN A 10 -5.31 19.38 -1.75
C GLN A 10 -6.42 18.97 -0.78
N ASP A 11 -6.20 19.08 0.54
CA ASP A 11 -7.23 18.74 1.56
C ASP A 11 -8.50 19.55 1.38
N ARG A 12 -8.34 20.86 1.14
CA ARG A 12 -9.46 21.74 0.86
C ARG A 12 -10.18 21.30 -0.42
N ILE A 13 -9.46 21.04 -1.50
CA ILE A 13 -10.06 20.61 -2.78
C ILE A 13 -10.88 19.33 -2.59
N TYR A 14 -10.33 18.31 -1.93
CA TYR A 14 -11.07 17.07 -1.68
C TYR A 14 -12.28 17.27 -0.79
N SER A 15 -12.17 18.13 0.22
CA SER A 15 -13.32 18.46 1.08
C SER A 15 -14.46 19.06 0.27
N TYR A 16 -14.20 19.97 -0.68
CA TYR A 16 -15.22 20.53 -1.56
C TYR A 16 -15.83 19.48 -2.51
N ILE A 17 -15.00 18.62 -3.11
CA ILE A 17 -15.45 17.59 -4.06
C ILE A 17 -16.30 16.52 -3.35
N LEU A 18 -15.81 15.98 -2.23
CA LEU A 18 -16.41 14.84 -1.55
C LEU A 18 -17.62 15.25 -0.69
N ALA A 19 -17.60 16.44 -0.06
CA ALA A 19 -18.73 16.93 0.72
C ALA A 19 -19.84 17.53 -0.17
N ARG A 20 -19.67 17.56 -1.50
CA ARG A 20 -20.58 18.24 -2.44
C ARG A 20 -20.86 19.67 -2.00
N GLY A 21 -19.79 20.45 -1.81
CA GLY A 21 -19.89 21.84 -1.41
C GLY A 21 -20.83 22.64 -2.32
N LYS A 22 -21.39 23.74 -1.82
CA LYS A 22 -22.35 24.56 -2.58
C LYS A 22 -21.79 24.92 -3.97
N GLY A 23 -22.50 24.54 -5.03
CA GLY A 23 -22.11 24.78 -6.42
C GLY A 23 -21.24 23.68 -7.05
N VAL A 24 -20.85 22.65 -6.30
CA VAL A 24 -20.11 21.49 -6.83
C VAL A 24 -21.08 20.44 -7.34
N VAL A 25 -20.96 20.09 -8.62
CA VAL A 25 -21.74 19.01 -9.24
C VAL A 25 -21.21 17.67 -8.75
N GLY A 26 -22.11 16.81 -8.27
CA GLY A 26 -21.75 15.47 -7.80
C GLY A 26 -21.32 14.55 -8.95
N VAL A 27 -20.39 13.64 -8.65
CA VAL A 27 -19.93 12.63 -9.62
C VAL A 27 -20.99 11.54 -9.80
N GLY A 28 -21.62 11.51 -10.98
CA GLY A 28 -22.74 10.60 -11.29
C GLY A 28 -22.34 9.29 -11.98
N THR A 29 -21.11 9.18 -12.50
CA THR A 29 -20.69 8.02 -13.29
C THR A 29 -19.45 7.34 -12.71
N PRO A 30 -19.33 6.01 -12.83
CA PRO A 30 -18.08 5.29 -12.56
C PRO A 30 -16.90 5.80 -13.39
N TYR A 31 -17.15 6.25 -14.63
CA TYR A 31 -16.14 6.81 -15.51
C TYR A 31 -15.44 8.03 -14.89
N PHE A 32 -16.18 9.04 -14.43
CA PHE A 32 -15.51 10.20 -13.82
C PHE A 32 -14.99 9.88 -12.41
N MET A 33 -15.66 8.96 -11.70
CA MET A 33 -15.19 8.48 -10.41
C MET A 33 -13.82 7.80 -10.50
N PHE A 34 -13.49 7.14 -11.61
CA PHE A 34 -12.15 6.60 -11.86
C PHE A 34 -11.04 7.65 -11.73
N TYR A 35 -11.24 8.87 -12.23
CA TYR A 35 -10.27 9.96 -12.08
C TYR A 35 -10.21 10.52 -10.66
N VAL A 36 -11.35 10.57 -9.96
CA VAL A 36 -11.39 10.95 -8.54
C VAL A 36 -10.62 9.95 -7.69
N LEU A 37 -10.79 8.64 -7.95
CA LEU A 37 -10.06 7.59 -7.26
C LEU A 37 -8.56 7.65 -7.56
N GLN A 38 -8.16 7.81 -8.82
CA GLN A 38 -6.75 8.05 -9.17
C GLN A 38 -6.16 9.26 -8.44
N ALA A 39 -6.91 10.36 -8.36
CA ALA A 39 -6.45 11.53 -7.62
C ALA A 39 -6.26 11.22 -6.12
N LEU A 40 -7.21 10.52 -5.50
CA LEU A 40 -7.10 10.11 -4.09
C LEU A 40 -5.88 9.23 -3.86
N PHE A 41 -5.68 8.19 -4.68
CA PHE A 41 -4.51 7.31 -4.59
C PHE A 41 -3.19 8.07 -4.77
N HIS A 42 -3.06 8.84 -5.86
CA HIS A 42 -1.89 9.69 -6.14
C HIS A 42 -1.53 10.64 -4.99
N SER A 43 -2.54 11.08 -4.23
CA SER A 43 -2.37 12.01 -3.12
C SER A 43 -2.31 11.34 -1.74
N GLY A 44 -2.09 10.03 -1.70
CA GLY A 44 -1.90 9.25 -0.48
C GLY A 44 -3.17 8.91 0.31
N ARG A 45 -4.37 9.20 -0.24
CA ARG A 45 -5.67 8.99 0.41
C ARG A 45 -6.25 7.60 0.11
N TYR A 46 -5.42 6.56 0.25
CA TYR A 46 -5.73 5.17 -0.10
C TYR A 46 -7.01 4.66 0.58
N GLN A 47 -7.11 4.81 1.90
CA GLN A 47 -8.29 4.36 2.67
C GLN A 47 -9.58 4.99 2.14
N LYS A 48 -9.54 6.30 1.86
CA LYS A 48 -10.73 7.01 1.35
C LYS A 48 -11.15 6.52 -0.04
N ALA A 49 -10.19 6.22 -0.90
CA ALA A 49 -10.48 5.66 -2.22
C ALA A 49 -11.15 4.29 -2.11
N VAL A 50 -10.65 3.41 -1.23
CA VAL A 50 -11.22 2.08 -0.99
C VAL A 50 -12.63 2.17 -0.39
N GLU A 51 -12.87 3.08 0.55
CA GLU A 51 -14.21 3.36 1.08
C GLU A 51 -15.21 3.74 -0.03
N ILE A 52 -14.81 4.64 -0.94
CA ILE A 52 -15.67 5.06 -2.05
C ILE A 52 -15.95 3.89 -3.00
N ILE A 53 -14.95 3.04 -3.27
CA ILE A 53 -15.14 1.82 -4.07
C ILE A 53 -16.19 0.92 -3.41
N ARG A 54 -16.03 0.63 -2.11
CA ARG A 54 -16.97 -0.19 -1.33
C ARG A 54 -18.38 0.41 -1.29
N GLU A 55 -18.50 1.73 -1.16
CA GLU A 55 -19.80 2.42 -1.17
C GLU A 55 -20.47 2.31 -2.54
N ARG A 56 -19.79 2.75 -3.59
CA ARG A 56 -20.39 2.98 -4.92
C ARG A 56 -20.57 1.70 -5.72
N TRP A 57 -19.54 0.86 -5.79
CA TRP A 57 -19.63 -0.43 -6.47
C TRP A 57 -20.29 -1.49 -5.59
N GLY A 58 -20.12 -1.41 -4.26
CA GLY A 58 -20.87 -2.27 -3.35
C GLY A 58 -22.38 -2.04 -3.39
N ASP A 59 -22.84 -0.80 -3.63
CA ASP A 59 -24.27 -0.54 -3.89
C ASP A 59 -24.77 -1.29 -5.14
N MET A 60 -24.00 -1.28 -6.25
CA MET A 60 -24.35 -2.07 -7.45
C MET A 60 -24.47 -3.57 -7.11
N LEU A 61 -23.52 -4.12 -6.35
CA LEU A 61 -23.52 -5.53 -5.95
C LEU A 61 -24.73 -5.88 -5.07
N LYS A 62 -25.04 -5.05 -4.05
CA LYS A 62 -26.22 -5.22 -3.18
C LYS A 62 -27.53 -5.25 -3.97
N LYS A 63 -27.53 -4.61 -5.13
CA LYS A 63 -28.63 -4.50 -6.07
C LYS A 63 -28.66 -5.60 -7.14
N GLY A 64 -27.78 -6.59 -7.04
CA GLY A 64 -27.76 -7.76 -7.93
C GLY A 64 -26.97 -7.55 -9.22
N ALA A 65 -26.11 -6.54 -9.30
CA ALA A 65 -25.23 -6.37 -10.45
C ALA A 65 -24.22 -7.52 -10.57
N THR A 66 -24.16 -8.16 -11.74
CA THR A 66 -23.09 -9.12 -12.11
C THR A 66 -22.07 -8.52 -13.08
N THR A 67 -22.31 -7.28 -13.52
CA THR A 67 -21.47 -6.44 -14.38
C THR A 67 -21.56 -4.99 -13.90
N PHE A 68 -20.61 -4.14 -14.26
CA PHE A 68 -20.62 -2.74 -13.81
C PHE A 68 -21.53 -1.86 -14.68
N TRP A 69 -22.37 -1.05 -14.05
CA TRP A 69 -23.33 -0.19 -14.74
C TRP A 69 -22.71 1.11 -15.24
N GLU A 70 -23.33 1.71 -16.25
CA GLU A 70 -22.86 2.93 -16.90
C GLU A 70 -22.95 4.18 -16.01
N VAL A 71 -24.01 4.28 -15.21
CA VAL A 71 -24.32 5.43 -14.35
C VAL A 71 -24.73 4.92 -12.96
N PHE A 72 -24.27 5.58 -11.90
CA PHE A 72 -24.66 5.21 -10.54
C PHE A 72 -26.17 5.45 -10.32
N GLY A 73 -26.86 4.45 -9.77
CA GLY A 73 -28.26 4.60 -9.35
C GLY A 73 -29.29 4.76 -10.47
N ASN A 74 -28.89 4.68 -11.75
CA ASN A 74 -29.80 4.72 -12.89
C ASN A 74 -29.91 3.34 -13.54
N TRP A 75 -31.13 2.80 -13.52
CA TRP A 75 -31.46 1.45 -13.93
C TRP A 75 -31.94 1.33 -15.37
N THR A 76 -32.20 2.45 -16.04
CA THR A 76 -32.72 2.48 -17.41
C THR A 76 -31.62 2.56 -18.47
N LEU A 77 -30.36 2.68 -18.05
CA LEU A 77 -29.18 2.78 -18.91
C LEU A 77 -28.39 1.46 -18.96
N SER A 78 -27.23 1.44 -19.62
CA SER A 78 -26.46 0.21 -19.77
C SER A 78 -26.04 -0.37 -18.40
N ARG A 79 -26.26 -1.67 -18.25
CA ARG A 79 -25.89 -2.45 -17.05
C ARG A 79 -24.55 -3.18 -17.20
N CYS A 80 -23.87 -3.02 -18.33
CA CYS A 80 -22.57 -3.62 -18.59
C CYS A 80 -21.73 -2.64 -19.40
N HIS A 81 -20.94 -1.82 -18.72
CA HIS A 81 -20.15 -0.77 -19.36
C HIS A 81 -18.68 -0.85 -18.90
N GLY A 82 -17.78 -1.07 -19.87
CA GLY A 82 -16.36 -1.33 -19.59
C GLY A 82 -15.66 -0.18 -18.85
N TRP A 83 -16.04 1.08 -19.10
CA TRP A 83 -15.47 2.25 -18.41
C TRP A 83 -15.71 2.26 -16.89
N SER A 84 -16.55 1.35 -16.38
CA SER A 84 -16.94 1.25 -14.98
C SER A 84 -16.11 0.23 -14.23
N SER A 85 -15.17 -0.46 -14.90
CA SER A 85 -14.27 -1.44 -14.29
C SER A 85 -13.02 -0.83 -13.65
N GLY A 86 -12.98 0.49 -13.45
CA GLY A 86 -11.87 1.21 -12.82
C GLY A 86 -11.29 0.53 -11.57
N PRO A 87 -12.10 0.03 -10.61
CA PRO A 87 -11.57 -0.66 -9.44
C PRO A 87 -10.67 -1.87 -9.75
N ALA A 88 -10.92 -2.63 -10.83
CA ALA A 88 -10.09 -3.78 -11.16
C ALA A 88 -8.62 -3.37 -11.44
N MET A 89 -8.45 -2.27 -12.18
CA MET A 89 -7.13 -1.72 -12.47
C MET A 89 -6.52 -1.06 -11.23
N LEU A 90 -7.29 -0.21 -10.54
CA LEU A 90 -6.80 0.59 -9.42
C LEU A 90 -6.42 -0.26 -8.21
N LEU A 91 -7.19 -1.30 -7.88
CA LEU A 91 -6.83 -2.18 -6.77
C LEU A 91 -5.55 -2.98 -7.07
N SER A 92 -5.32 -3.35 -8.33
CA SER A 92 -4.09 -4.03 -8.75
C SER A 92 -2.87 -3.10 -8.72
N ALA A 93 -3.06 -1.83 -9.13
CA ALA A 93 -1.98 -0.85 -9.15
C ALA A 93 -1.65 -0.30 -7.76
N GLU A 94 -2.66 -0.03 -6.94
CA GLU A 94 -2.52 0.79 -5.73
C GLU A 94 -2.53 -0.06 -4.45
N ILE A 95 -3.39 -1.09 -4.38
CA ILE A 95 -3.54 -1.91 -3.15
C ILE A 95 -2.61 -3.12 -3.21
N LEU A 96 -2.65 -3.89 -4.30
CA LEU A 96 -1.65 -4.92 -4.56
C LEU A 96 -0.26 -4.28 -4.76
N GLY A 97 -0.24 -3.08 -5.36
CA GLY A 97 0.92 -2.19 -5.36
C GLY A 97 1.81 -2.26 -6.59
N VAL A 98 1.35 -2.85 -7.70
CA VAL A 98 2.21 -3.11 -8.87
C VAL A 98 2.02 -2.02 -9.93
N GLN A 99 3.05 -1.22 -10.18
CA GLN A 99 2.99 -0.12 -11.15
C GLN A 99 4.21 -0.08 -12.07
N PRO A 100 4.05 0.22 -13.37
CA PRO A 100 5.19 0.37 -14.27
C PRO A 100 5.93 1.68 -13.99
N ILE A 101 7.26 1.61 -13.87
CA ILE A 101 8.15 2.78 -13.83
C ILE A 101 8.67 3.09 -15.25
N ALA A 102 8.95 2.05 -16.02
CA ALA A 102 9.42 2.14 -17.40
C ALA A 102 8.48 1.44 -18.38
N PRO A 103 8.44 1.86 -19.66
CA PRO A 103 7.60 1.25 -20.68
C PRO A 103 7.74 -0.28 -20.76
N GLY A 104 6.60 -0.96 -20.89
CA GLY A 104 6.55 -2.42 -21.01
C GLY A 104 6.93 -3.19 -19.75
N PHE A 105 6.87 -2.57 -18.56
CA PHE A 105 7.26 -3.19 -17.29
C PHE A 105 8.73 -3.65 -17.25
N LYS A 106 9.62 -3.04 -18.04
CA LYS A 106 11.07 -3.29 -17.91
C LYS A 106 11.59 -2.95 -16.52
N VAL A 107 11.05 -1.88 -15.95
CA VAL A 107 11.22 -1.48 -14.55
C VAL A 107 9.83 -1.23 -13.98
N PHE A 108 9.57 -1.76 -12.79
CA PHE A 108 8.30 -1.58 -12.11
C PHE A 108 8.48 -1.50 -10.61
N GLN A 109 7.48 -0.93 -9.96
CA GLN A 109 7.37 -0.80 -8.53
C GLN A 109 6.45 -1.88 -7.97
N ILE A 110 6.78 -2.36 -6.77
CA ILE A 110 5.88 -3.10 -5.90
C ILE A 110 5.81 -2.35 -4.56
N GLN A 111 4.71 -1.65 -4.31
CA GLN A 111 4.43 -0.94 -3.06
C GLN A 111 3.01 -1.25 -2.59
N PRO A 112 2.85 -2.25 -1.71
CA PRO A 112 1.57 -2.54 -1.09
C PRO A 112 1.04 -1.35 -0.29
N HIS A 113 -0.26 -1.08 -0.41
CA HIS A 113 -0.97 -0.15 0.48
C HIS A 113 -2.12 -0.89 1.18
N PRO A 114 -1.86 -1.53 2.33
CA PRO A 114 -2.82 -2.41 2.98
C PRO A 114 -4.12 -1.73 3.39
N VAL A 115 -4.09 -0.42 3.69
CA VAL A 115 -5.25 0.31 4.23
C VAL A 115 -5.82 -0.40 5.46
N ASP A 116 -7.08 -0.82 5.45
CA ASP A 116 -7.74 -1.65 6.46
C ASP A 116 -7.87 -3.14 6.06
N LEU A 117 -7.13 -3.59 5.04
CA LEU A 117 -7.07 -4.97 4.61
C LEU A 117 -5.90 -5.69 5.28
N THR A 118 -6.13 -6.93 5.69
CA THR A 118 -5.09 -7.75 6.30
C THR A 118 -4.29 -8.57 5.29
N TRP A 119 -4.77 -8.70 4.05
CA TRP A 119 -4.06 -9.40 2.98
C TRP A 119 -4.55 -8.99 1.58
N ALA A 120 -3.68 -9.15 0.58
CA ALA A 120 -4.08 -9.21 -0.82
C ALA A 120 -3.15 -10.14 -1.61
N LYS A 121 -3.68 -10.74 -2.68
CA LYS A 121 -2.92 -11.58 -3.61
C LYS A 121 -3.43 -11.38 -5.03
N GLY A 122 -2.52 -11.25 -5.97
CA GLY A 122 -2.86 -11.05 -7.37
C GLY A 122 -1.69 -11.28 -8.32
N VAL A 123 -2.02 -11.29 -9.61
CA VAL A 123 -1.07 -11.41 -10.71
C VAL A 123 -1.32 -10.26 -11.67
N VAL A 124 -0.26 -9.54 -12.04
CA VAL A 124 -0.29 -8.53 -13.08
C VAL A 124 0.42 -9.09 -14.31
N PRO A 125 -0.32 -9.40 -15.40
CA PRO A 125 0.31 -9.86 -16.63
C PRO A 125 1.05 -8.70 -17.30
N THR A 126 2.27 -8.96 -17.77
CA THR A 126 3.09 -7.97 -18.48
C THR A 126 3.66 -8.55 -19.77
N PRO A 127 4.18 -7.72 -20.70
CA PRO A 127 4.80 -8.21 -21.93
C PRO A 127 5.99 -9.17 -21.71
N LEU A 128 6.67 -9.09 -20.57
CA LEU A 128 7.83 -9.93 -20.24
C LEU A 128 7.47 -11.12 -19.33
N GLY A 129 6.20 -11.29 -18.98
CA GLY A 129 5.70 -12.36 -18.11
C GLY A 129 4.93 -11.83 -16.91
N ASP A 130 4.45 -12.75 -16.08
CA ASP A 130 3.60 -12.43 -14.96
C ASP A 130 4.40 -11.93 -13.75
N ILE A 131 3.91 -10.84 -13.15
CA ILE A 131 4.35 -10.39 -11.82
C ILE A 131 3.31 -10.90 -10.82
N SER A 132 3.72 -11.81 -9.93
CA SER A 132 2.84 -12.29 -8.85
C SER A 132 3.19 -11.59 -7.55
N VAL A 133 2.18 -11.11 -6.83
CA VAL A 133 2.34 -10.46 -5.53
C VAL A 133 1.34 -11.06 -4.56
N ALA A 134 1.79 -11.34 -3.34
CA ALA A 134 0.95 -11.69 -2.21
C ALA A 134 1.51 -11.01 -0.97
N TRP A 135 0.69 -10.29 -0.23
CA TRP A 135 1.06 -9.75 1.07
C TRP A 135 0.00 -10.01 2.11
N GLN A 136 0.42 -10.09 3.37
CA GLN A 136 -0.45 -10.32 4.52
C GLN A 136 0.19 -9.79 5.81
N GLU A 137 -0.67 -9.36 6.73
CA GLU A 137 -0.32 -9.16 8.14
C GLU A 137 -0.48 -10.49 8.88
N VAL A 138 0.56 -10.88 9.61
CA VAL A 138 0.61 -12.15 10.36
C VAL A 138 0.90 -11.85 11.81
N TRP A 139 0.08 -12.38 12.71
CA TRP A 139 0.35 -12.37 14.14
C TRP A 139 1.09 -13.66 14.51
N GLU A 140 2.23 -13.52 15.19
CA GLU A 140 3.05 -14.63 15.68
C GLU A 140 2.94 -14.74 17.20
N GLU A 141 2.23 -15.76 17.66
CA GLU A 141 1.97 -15.99 19.08
C GLU A 141 3.25 -16.15 19.90
N ALA A 142 4.25 -16.83 19.35
CA ALA A 142 5.51 -17.12 20.04
C ALA A 142 6.33 -15.86 20.34
N GLU A 143 6.26 -14.85 19.47
CA GLU A 143 6.98 -13.58 19.62
C GLU A 143 6.06 -12.49 20.19
N ASN A 144 4.75 -12.72 20.23
CA ASN A 144 3.71 -11.75 20.55
C ASN A 144 3.84 -10.47 19.70
N GLU A 145 4.16 -10.65 18.42
CA GLU A 145 4.39 -9.57 17.46
C GLU A 145 3.60 -9.80 16.17
N THR A 146 3.26 -8.69 15.50
CA THR A 146 2.68 -8.72 14.16
C THR A 146 3.76 -8.34 13.14
N PHE A 147 3.90 -9.14 12.10
CA PHE A 147 4.80 -8.86 10.99
C PHE A 147 4.04 -8.74 9.67
N PHE A 148 4.62 -7.99 8.75
CA PHE A 148 4.14 -7.88 7.38
C PHE A 148 4.96 -8.81 6.48
N GLU A 149 4.29 -9.75 5.82
CA GLU A 149 4.88 -10.64 4.84
C GLU A 149 4.55 -10.17 3.43
N LEU A 150 5.54 -10.15 2.55
CA LEU A 150 5.38 -9.85 1.13
C LEU A 150 6.13 -10.87 0.28
N LYS A 151 5.40 -11.64 -0.52
CA LYS A 151 5.91 -12.59 -1.51
C LYS A 151 5.74 -11.99 -2.89
N VAL A 152 6.83 -11.95 -3.66
CA VAL A 152 6.83 -11.44 -5.02
C VAL A 152 7.54 -12.41 -5.94
N HIS A 153 7.03 -12.55 -7.16
CA HIS A 153 7.71 -13.25 -8.25
C HIS A 153 7.85 -12.28 -9.41
N ILE A 154 9.08 -12.10 -9.92
CA ILE A 154 9.35 -11.21 -11.05
C ILE A 154 9.89 -11.99 -12.25
N PRO A 155 9.48 -11.65 -13.48
CA PRO A 155 9.91 -12.36 -14.69
C PRO A 155 11.33 -11.96 -15.13
N GLU A 156 11.92 -12.78 -16.00
CA GLU A 156 13.24 -12.50 -16.59
C GLU A 156 13.25 -11.23 -17.44
N GLY A 157 14.40 -10.55 -17.49
CA GLY A 157 14.55 -9.31 -18.26
C GLY A 157 13.88 -8.09 -17.64
N THR A 158 13.42 -8.18 -16.39
CA THR A 158 12.82 -7.06 -15.63
C THR A 158 13.63 -6.66 -14.40
N THR A 159 13.34 -5.48 -13.87
CA THR A 159 13.82 -5.00 -12.57
C THR A 159 12.62 -4.58 -11.73
N GLY A 160 12.47 -5.20 -10.56
CA GLY A 160 11.43 -4.85 -9.59
C GLY A 160 11.99 -3.98 -8.48
N GLU A 161 11.32 -2.87 -8.16
CA GLU A 161 11.64 -2.01 -7.03
C GLU A 161 10.58 -2.18 -5.95
N VAL A 162 10.94 -2.86 -4.87
CA VAL A 162 10.04 -3.06 -3.73
C VAL A 162 10.19 -1.89 -2.77
N LEU A 163 9.10 -1.17 -2.51
CA LEU A 163 9.07 -0.13 -1.47
C LEU A 163 8.34 -0.68 -0.25
N LEU A 164 9.10 -0.89 0.83
CA LEU A 164 8.56 -1.29 2.11
C LEU A 164 8.29 -0.02 2.93
N SER A 165 7.00 0.30 3.10
CA SER A 165 6.55 1.45 3.89
C SER A 165 6.47 1.14 5.39
N GLY A 166 6.51 2.19 6.21
CA GLY A 166 6.37 2.07 7.68
C GLY A 166 7.70 2.06 8.45
N LEU A 167 8.80 2.46 7.82
CA LEU A 167 10.14 2.39 8.43
C LEU A 167 10.56 3.64 9.19
N ALA A 168 9.64 4.61 9.30
CA ALA A 168 9.91 5.91 9.89
C ALA A 168 10.14 5.86 11.41
N ASN A 169 9.41 5.00 12.12
CA ASN A 169 9.22 5.17 13.57
C ASN A 169 9.62 3.97 14.44
N ALA A 170 9.99 2.81 13.87
CA ALA A 170 10.18 1.57 14.65
C ALA A 170 11.51 0.83 14.40
N ASN A 171 12.47 1.38 13.63
CA ASN A 171 13.73 0.69 13.27
C ASN A 171 13.53 -0.80 12.90
N PRO A 172 12.65 -1.11 11.94
CA PRO A 172 12.20 -2.46 11.71
C PRO A 172 13.35 -3.37 11.28
N THR A 173 13.16 -4.66 11.55
CA THR A 173 14.00 -5.72 11.02
C THR A 173 13.36 -6.20 9.72
N VAL A 174 14.13 -6.19 8.64
CA VAL A 174 13.68 -6.70 7.34
C VAL A 174 14.53 -7.91 6.96
N SER A 175 13.86 -9.01 6.68
CA SER A 175 14.47 -10.20 6.09
C SER A 175 14.02 -10.41 4.65
N LEU A 176 14.88 -11.05 3.86
CA LEU A 176 14.59 -11.53 2.52
C LEU A 176 14.99 -13.00 2.43
N ASN A 177 14.03 -13.88 2.16
CA ASN A 177 14.21 -15.34 2.16
C ASN A 177 14.91 -15.80 3.46
N ASP A 178 14.35 -15.36 4.60
CA ASP A 178 14.81 -15.57 5.97
C ASP A 178 16.19 -14.95 6.33
N LEU A 179 16.85 -14.29 5.37
CA LEU A 179 18.08 -13.54 5.61
C LEU A 179 17.79 -12.12 6.11
N VAL A 180 18.06 -11.82 7.38
CA VAL A 180 17.99 -10.45 7.89
C VAL A 180 19.07 -9.59 7.22
N PHE A 181 18.64 -8.65 6.39
CA PHE A 181 19.54 -7.80 5.61
C PHE A 181 19.50 -6.32 6.05
N TRP A 182 18.45 -5.92 6.76
CA TRP A 182 18.29 -4.57 7.29
C TRP A 182 17.81 -4.61 8.73
N SER A 183 18.50 -3.90 9.62
CA SER A 183 18.04 -3.64 10.99
C SER A 183 18.80 -2.46 11.60
N GLN A 184 18.20 -1.78 12.58
CA GLN A 184 18.81 -0.62 13.24
C GLN A 184 19.25 0.48 12.24
N GLY A 185 18.46 0.67 11.18
CA GLY A 185 18.73 1.68 10.15
C GLY A 185 19.97 1.42 9.28
N LYS A 186 20.50 0.19 9.26
CA LYS A 186 21.69 -0.17 8.50
C LYS A 186 21.49 -1.48 7.74
N ILE A 187 22.11 -1.55 6.57
CA ILE A 187 22.30 -2.81 5.85
C ILE A 187 23.26 -3.68 6.66
N LYS A 188 22.84 -4.89 7.02
CA LYS A 188 23.66 -5.89 7.71
C LYS A 188 24.38 -6.80 6.74
N MET A 189 23.74 -7.12 5.62
CA MET A 189 24.27 -7.99 4.58
C MET A 189 23.55 -7.72 3.26
N LYS A 190 24.20 -8.01 2.12
CA LYS A 190 23.56 -7.92 0.80
C LYS A 190 22.91 -9.27 0.44
N PRO A 191 21.57 -9.33 0.26
CA PRO A 191 20.91 -10.56 -0.16
C PRO A 191 21.22 -10.91 -1.61
N ARG A 192 21.10 -12.20 -1.97
CA ARG A 192 21.14 -12.64 -3.36
C ARG A 192 19.91 -12.09 -4.11
N GLY A 193 20.12 -11.69 -5.37
CA GLY A 193 19.05 -11.13 -6.21
C GLY A 193 18.63 -9.72 -5.82
N VAL A 194 19.45 -9.02 -5.03
CA VAL A 194 19.24 -7.61 -4.69
C VAL A 194 20.38 -6.79 -5.25
N LYS A 195 20.07 -5.87 -6.16
CA LYS A 195 21.03 -4.95 -6.76
C LYS A 195 21.42 -3.85 -5.79
N LYS A 196 20.43 -3.24 -5.15
CA LYS A 196 20.57 -2.01 -4.34
C LYS A 196 19.52 -1.96 -3.23
N VAL A 197 19.87 -1.33 -2.12
CA VAL A 197 18.99 -1.07 -0.97
C VAL A 197 19.19 0.39 -0.57
N GLU A 198 18.11 1.17 -0.51
CA GLU A 198 18.14 2.61 -0.24
C GLU A 198 17.02 3.01 0.72
N ARG A 199 17.32 3.95 1.61
CA ARG A 199 16.30 4.62 2.40
C ARG A 199 15.82 5.85 1.65
N GLU A 200 14.51 5.98 1.52
CA GLU A 200 13.84 7.10 0.86
C GLU A 200 12.67 7.52 1.73
N ASP A 201 12.80 8.68 2.38
CA ASP A 201 11.88 9.16 3.40
C ASP A 201 11.56 8.08 4.47
N ASN A 202 10.32 7.59 4.44
CA ASN A 202 9.76 6.60 5.35
C ASN A 202 9.75 5.17 4.77
N ASN A 203 10.39 4.97 3.62
CA ASN A 203 10.43 3.72 2.87
C ASN A 203 11.85 3.17 2.76
N LEU A 204 11.95 1.84 2.57
CA LEU A 204 13.16 1.15 2.13
C LEU A 204 12.88 0.64 0.73
N ARG A 205 13.57 1.23 -0.24
CA ARG A 205 13.57 0.80 -1.62
C ARG A 205 14.57 -0.33 -1.78
N VAL A 206 14.10 -1.48 -2.22
CA VAL A 206 14.92 -2.67 -2.52
C VAL A 206 14.81 -2.95 -4.02
N THR A 207 15.89 -2.72 -4.75
CA THR A 207 15.95 -3.02 -6.19
C THR A 207 16.36 -4.48 -6.36
N LEU A 208 15.44 -5.29 -6.88
CA LEU A 208 15.64 -6.69 -7.19
C LEU A 208 16.36 -6.86 -8.54
N GLU A 209 17.23 -7.86 -8.63
CA GLU A 209 17.89 -8.28 -9.87
C GLU A 209 17.76 -9.79 -10.07
N GLY A 210 17.35 -10.19 -11.28
CA GLY A 210 17.15 -11.59 -11.63
C GLY A 210 15.72 -12.06 -11.40
N ALA A 211 15.26 -12.95 -12.28
CA ALA A 211 13.95 -13.56 -12.18
C ALA A 211 13.83 -14.44 -10.94
N GLY A 212 12.60 -14.62 -10.45
CA GLY A 212 12.28 -15.60 -9.42
C GLY A 212 11.51 -15.04 -8.25
N GLY A 213 11.43 -15.85 -7.20
CA GLY A 213 10.68 -15.58 -5.99
C GLY A 213 11.50 -14.88 -4.91
N TYR A 214 10.87 -13.90 -4.26
CA TYR A 214 11.42 -13.13 -3.16
C TYR A 214 10.38 -13.04 -2.05
N GLN A 215 10.75 -13.39 -0.83
CA GLN A 215 9.88 -13.32 0.35
C GLN A 215 10.48 -12.35 1.37
N PHE A 216 9.83 -11.20 1.51
CA PHE A 216 10.13 -10.21 2.52
C PHE A 216 9.31 -10.48 3.78
N LYS A 217 9.95 -10.32 4.94
CA LYS A 217 9.25 -10.16 6.23
C LYS A 217 9.73 -8.87 6.87
N VAL A 218 8.79 -8.02 7.26
CA VAL A 218 9.04 -6.76 7.97
C VAL A 218 8.49 -6.91 9.38
N MET A 219 9.40 -7.01 10.35
CA MET A 219 9.06 -7.03 11.77
C MET A 219 9.25 -5.63 12.32
N GLN A 220 8.17 -5.03 12.83
CA GLN A 220 8.29 -3.81 13.61
C GLN A 220 8.80 -4.21 14.98
N LEU A 221 9.95 -3.66 15.40
CA LEU A 221 10.35 -3.77 16.79
C LEU A 221 9.35 -2.94 17.58
N THR A 222 8.35 -3.60 18.16
CA THR A 222 7.57 -2.99 19.21
C THR A 222 8.59 -2.69 20.30
N THR A 223 8.83 -1.42 20.61
CA THR A 223 9.53 -1.13 21.85
C THR A 223 8.55 -1.54 22.93
N VAL A 224 8.68 -2.76 23.45
CA VAL A 224 7.96 -3.18 24.63
C VAL A 224 8.47 -2.25 25.73
N ILE A 225 7.69 -1.21 26.03
CA ILE A 225 7.79 -0.56 27.32
C ILE A 225 7.37 -1.64 28.30
N LEU A 226 8.34 -2.36 28.86
CA LEU A 226 8.10 -3.15 30.04
C LEU A 226 7.67 -2.14 31.11
N GLU A 227 6.36 -2.00 31.34
CA GLU A 227 5.87 -1.50 32.62
C GLU A 227 6.19 -2.56 33.68
N GLY A 228 7.47 -2.63 34.03
CA GLY A 228 7.95 -3.32 35.21
C GLY A 228 7.75 -2.42 36.42
N TYR A 229 6.79 -2.78 37.25
CA TYR A 229 6.74 -2.36 38.65
C TYR A 229 8.12 -2.58 39.31
N GLY A 230 8.67 -1.55 39.96
CA GLY A 230 9.75 -1.70 40.95
C GLY A 230 10.94 -0.77 40.77
N GLY A 231 10.86 0.43 41.36
CA GLY A 231 12.04 1.28 41.50
C GLY A 231 11.74 2.71 41.92
N THR A 232 11.05 2.90 43.05
CA THR A 232 11.09 4.16 43.80
C THR A 232 12.52 4.68 43.87
N ARG A 233 12.80 5.82 43.21
CA ARG A 233 13.99 6.62 43.48
C ARG A 233 13.83 7.22 44.88
N TRP A 234 14.31 6.53 45.90
CA TRP A 234 14.65 7.17 47.16
C TRP A 234 15.89 8.04 46.93
N LYS A 235 15.72 9.35 47.04
CA LYS A 235 16.84 10.25 47.34
C LYS A 235 16.96 10.30 48.86
N MET A 236 17.97 9.66 49.43
CA MET A 236 18.44 10.07 50.75
C MET A 236 19.39 11.26 50.54
N SER A 237 19.06 12.41 51.14
CA SER A 237 20.03 13.48 51.33
C SER A 237 20.90 13.16 52.54
N SER A 238 22.18 13.53 52.49
CA SER A 238 23.19 13.27 53.51
C SER A 238 23.01 14.04 54.83
N GLU A 239 21.79 14.47 55.15
CA GLU A 239 21.45 15.22 56.38
C GLU A 239 20.44 14.49 57.28
N GLU A 240 20.05 13.26 56.95
CA GLU A 240 19.28 12.38 57.85
C GLU A 240 19.99 11.04 58.05
N VAL A 241 21.07 11.08 58.83
CA VAL A 241 21.59 9.91 59.57
C VAL A 241 21.26 10.08 61.04
#